data_AF-A0AAW5RP69-F1
#
_entry.id   AF-A0AAW5RP69-F1
#
_cell.length_a   1.000
_cell.length_b   1.000
_cell.length_c   1.000
_cell.angle_alpha   90.00
_cell.angle_beta   90.00
_cell.angle_gamma   90.00
#
_symmetry.space_group_name_H-M   'P 1'
#
loop_
_entity.id
_entity.type
_entity.pdbx_description
1 polymer ?
#
loop_
_entity_poly.entity_id
_entity_poly.type
_entity_poly.pdbx_seq_one_letter_code
_entity_poly.pdbx_strand_id
1 'polypeptide(L)'
;MPPLKAQLLLEESLSAYFPEMVFTDSGITVQLHRNTQVSNKRGNLCCLFPDPQYPGHYRLSFHDQAGPVSHLVYSTAEQALKEAISLGYREHTPGQLDRLSEDPHWQFGLARVSETYSALRR
;
A
#
# COMPACT_ATOMS: atom_id res chain seq x y z
N MET A 1 21.55 9.86 -3.30
CA MET A 1 20.73 10.90 -2.63
C MET A 1 20.12 11.77 -3.73
N PRO A 2 18.79 11.84 -3.84
CA PRO A 2 18.15 12.80 -4.75
C PRO A 2 18.48 14.25 -4.31
N PRO A 3 18.46 15.23 -5.24
CA PRO A 3 18.72 16.63 -4.90
C PRO A 3 17.64 17.19 -3.95
N LEU A 4 18.04 18.05 -3.01
CA LEU A 4 17.19 18.64 -1.96
C LEU A 4 15.87 19.23 -2.49
N LYS A 5 15.92 19.89 -3.66
CA LYS A 5 14.73 20.46 -4.32
C LYS A 5 13.71 19.39 -4.76
N ALA A 6 14.16 18.22 -5.18
CA ALA A 6 13.29 17.11 -5.55
C ALA A 6 12.68 16.42 -4.34
N GLN A 7 13.35 16.47 -3.17
CA GLN A 7 12.80 15.99 -1.91
C GLN A 7 11.68 16.91 -1.43
N LEU A 8 11.90 18.23 -1.39
CA LEU A 8 10.87 19.21 -1.03
C LEU A 8 9.60 19.12 -1.89
N LEU A 9 9.75 19.04 -3.22
CA LEU A 9 8.61 18.89 -4.13
C LEU A 9 7.84 17.57 -3.91
N LEU A 10 8.55 16.52 -3.50
CA LEU A 10 7.94 15.25 -3.16
C LEU A 10 7.18 15.34 -1.84
N GLU A 11 7.73 16.01 -0.83
CA GLU A 11 7.08 16.22 0.46
C GLU A 11 5.79 17.05 0.30
N GLU A 12 5.83 18.11 -0.51
CA GLU A 12 4.66 18.89 -0.88
C GLU A 12 3.62 18.03 -1.64
N SER A 13 4.07 17.16 -2.55
CA SER A 13 3.17 16.28 -3.29
C SER A 13 2.52 15.22 -2.40
N LEU A 14 3.29 14.61 -1.50
CA LEU A 14 2.80 13.57 -0.58
C LEU A 14 1.90 14.15 0.50
N SER A 15 2.24 15.31 1.07
CA SER A 15 1.39 16.02 2.04
C SER A 15 0.04 16.44 1.43
N ALA A 16 0.01 16.79 0.14
CA ALA A 16 -1.23 17.11 -0.55
C ALA A 16 -2.20 15.92 -0.66
N TYR A 17 -1.69 14.69 -0.80
CA TYR A 17 -2.51 13.47 -0.83
C TYR A 17 -2.75 12.87 0.56
N PHE A 18 -1.81 13.09 1.47
CA PHE A 18 -1.78 12.49 2.80
C PHE A 18 -1.44 13.56 3.84
N PRO A 19 -2.40 14.43 4.21
CA PRO A 19 -2.15 15.54 5.12
C PRO A 19 -1.71 15.09 6.52
N GLU A 20 -2.00 13.83 6.88
CA GLU A 20 -1.60 13.20 8.15
C GLU A 20 -0.13 12.71 8.14
N MET A 21 0.59 12.84 7.02
CA MET A 21 2.01 12.48 6.93
C MET A 21 2.89 13.48 7.68
N VAL A 22 3.66 12.99 8.67
CA VAL A 22 4.71 13.76 9.34
C VAL A 22 6.03 13.59 8.58
N PHE A 23 6.59 14.70 8.10
CA PHE A 23 7.91 14.78 7.45
C PHE A 23 8.96 15.15 8.49
N THR A 24 10.10 14.45 8.51
CA THR A 24 11.21 14.73 9.45
C THR A 24 12.53 14.84 8.70
N ASP A 25 13.48 15.59 9.28
CA ASP A 25 14.78 15.93 8.66
C ASP A 25 15.66 14.71 8.32
N SER A 26 15.36 13.52 8.86
CA SER A 26 16.03 12.25 8.56
C SER A 26 15.43 11.47 7.38
N GLY A 27 14.48 12.07 6.66
CA GLY A 27 13.75 11.46 5.55
C GLY A 27 12.33 11.03 5.94
N ILE A 28 11.49 10.81 4.93
CA ILE A 28 10.08 10.38 5.03
C ILE A 28 9.99 9.09 5.85
N THR A 29 9.85 9.21 7.17
CA THR A 29 9.76 8.12 8.15
C THR A 29 9.06 8.77 9.34
N VAL A 30 8.03 8.23 10.02
CA VAL A 30 8.05 6.92 10.68
C VAL A 30 6.64 6.37 11.01
N GLN A 31 5.53 7.12 10.98
CA GLN A 31 4.27 6.56 11.53
C GLN A 31 3.36 5.81 10.56
N LEU A 32 3.37 6.14 9.26
CA LEU A 32 2.47 5.51 8.29
C LEU A 32 3.02 4.21 7.66
N HIS A 33 4.30 3.89 7.87
CA HIS A 33 5.00 2.85 7.09
C HIS A 33 4.53 1.41 7.35
N ARG A 34 3.73 1.18 8.39
CA ARG A 34 3.11 -0.12 8.64
C ARG A 34 1.61 0.03 8.46
N ASN A 35 1.08 -0.63 7.44
CA ASN A 35 -0.35 -0.71 7.17
C ASN A 35 -0.96 0.59 6.63
N THR A 36 -0.22 1.41 5.86
CA THR A 36 -0.84 2.49 5.08
C THR A 36 -1.89 1.88 4.17
N GLN A 37 -3.12 2.37 4.25
CA GLN A 37 -4.26 1.94 3.45
C GLN A 37 -4.70 3.12 2.60
N VAL A 38 -4.65 2.96 1.28
CA VAL A 38 -5.01 4.00 0.31
C VAL A 38 -5.99 3.46 -0.70
N SER A 39 -7.04 4.22 -1.01
CA SER A 39 -8.02 3.85 -2.01
C SER A 39 -7.94 4.73 -3.25
N ASN A 40 -8.49 4.23 -4.35
CA ASN A 40 -8.67 4.98 -5.58
C ASN A 40 -10.16 5.31 -5.80
N LYS A 41 -10.46 6.16 -6.80
CA LYS A 41 -11.83 6.58 -7.12
C LYS A 41 -12.79 5.44 -7.51
N ARG A 42 -12.28 4.24 -7.78
CA ARG A 42 -13.09 3.06 -8.08
C ARG A 42 -13.46 2.26 -6.82
N GLY A 43 -13.01 2.69 -5.64
CA GLY A 43 -13.19 1.99 -4.38
C GLY A 43 -12.22 0.81 -4.18
N ASN A 44 -11.22 0.65 -5.05
CA ASN A 44 -10.19 -0.37 -4.85
C ASN A 44 -9.25 0.10 -3.75
N LEU A 45 -8.76 -0.86 -2.96
CA LEU A 45 -7.85 -0.62 -1.86
C LEU A 45 -6.43 -1.05 -2.23
N CYS A 46 -5.45 -0.31 -1.75
CA CYS A 46 -4.05 -0.68 -1.81
C CYS A 46 -3.42 -0.49 -0.43
N CYS A 47 -2.61 -1.48 -0.01
CA CYS A 47 -2.04 -1.55 1.32
C CYS A 47 -0.52 -1.67 1.24
N LEU A 48 0.19 -0.89 2.06
CA LEU A 48 1.64 -0.93 2.17
C LEU A 48 2.08 -1.67 3.44
N PHE A 49 2.90 -2.70 3.27
CA PHE A 49 3.43 -3.54 4.37
C PHE A 49 4.94 -3.75 4.24
N PRO A 50 5.67 -4.05 5.32
CA PRO A 50 6.95 -4.73 5.21
C PRO A 50 6.78 -6.05 4.44
N ASP A 51 7.68 -6.33 3.49
CA ASP A 51 7.59 -7.57 2.73
C ASP A 51 8.11 -8.76 3.57
N PRO A 52 7.32 -9.85 3.72
CA PRO A 52 7.71 -11.00 4.53
C PRO A 52 8.78 -11.88 3.87
N GLN A 53 8.97 -11.80 2.55
CA GLN A 53 9.89 -12.62 1.78
C GLN A 53 11.25 -11.93 1.60
N TYR A 54 11.26 -10.60 1.50
CA TYR A 54 12.45 -9.79 1.27
C TYR A 54 12.64 -8.79 2.42
N PRO A 55 13.44 -9.14 3.46
CA PRO A 55 13.71 -8.24 4.57
C PRO A 55 14.20 -6.86 4.10
N GLY A 56 13.68 -5.81 4.73
CA GLY A 56 13.99 -4.42 4.37
C GLY A 56 13.24 -3.88 3.15
N HIS A 57 12.51 -4.73 2.42
CA HIS A 57 11.64 -4.31 1.32
C HIS A 57 10.21 -4.09 1.79
N TYR A 58 9.42 -3.47 0.94
CA TYR A 58 8.01 -3.15 1.17
C TYR A 58 7.15 -3.77 0.08
N ARG A 59 6.02 -4.33 0.50
CA ARG A 59 4.98 -4.87 -0.37
C ARG A 59 3.85 -3.86 -0.52
N LEU A 60 3.52 -3.56 -1.77
CA LEU A 60 2.32 -2.84 -2.16
C LEU A 60 1.29 -3.85 -2.64
N SER A 61 0.29 -4.16 -1.80
CA SER A 61 -0.76 -5.14 -2.09
C SER A 61 -2.00 -4.44 -2.63
N PHE A 62 -2.60 -4.98 -3.70
CA PHE A 62 -3.79 -4.44 -4.33
C PHE A 62 -5.00 -5.33 -4.07
N HIS A 63 -6.12 -4.70 -3.75
CA HIS A 63 -7.37 -5.34 -3.40
C HIS A 63 -8.54 -4.66 -4.13
N ASP A 64 -9.53 -5.45 -4.52
CA ASP A 64 -10.82 -4.96 -4.99
C ASP A 64 -11.95 -5.60 -4.15
N GLN A 65 -13.19 -5.45 -4.61
CA GLN A 65 -14.37 -6.00 -3.93
C GLN A 65 -14.37 -7.54 -3.88
N ALA A 66 -13.66 -8.20 -4.78
CA ALA A 66 -13.58 -9.65 -4.86
C ALA A 66 -12.37 -10.24 -4.11
N GLY A 67 -11.51 -9.42 -3.50
CA GLY A 67 -10.38 -9.89 -2.70
C GLY A 67 -9.02 -9.31 -3.11
N PRO A 68 -7.92 -9.97 -2.70
CA PRO A 68 -6.58 -9.66 -3.18
C PRO A 68 -6.44 -9.93 -4.68
N VAL A 69 -5.83 -8.99 -5.40
CA VAL A 69 -5.64 -9.05 -6.86
C VAL A 69 -4.18 -9.32 -7.21
N SER A 70 -3.27 -8.52 -6.67
CA SER A 70 -1.85 -8.61 -6.97
C SER A 70 -1.01 -7.91 -5.89
N HIS A 71 0.30 -8.02 -5.99
CA HIS A 71 1.22 -7.20 -5.21
C HIS A 71 2.48 -6.88 -5.99
N LEU A 72 3.15 -5.80 -5.61
CA LEU A 72 4.47 -5.40 -6.09
C LEU A 72 5.41 -5.20 -4.89
N VAL A 73 6.71 -5.36 -5.11
CA VAL A 73 7.74 -5.26 -4.07
C VAL A 73 8.72 -4.15 -4.42
N TYR A 74 9.03 -3.30 -3.44
CA TYR A 74 9.91 -2.13 -3.58
C TYR A 74 10.98 -2.11 -2.50
N SER A 75 12.13 -1.53 -2.81
CA SER A 75 13.24 -1.42 -1.86
C SER A 75 13.01 -0.34 -0.79
N THR A 76 12.08 0.59 -1.02
CA THR A 76 11.68 1.60 -0.03
C THR A 76 10.17 1.81 -0.04
N ALA A 77 9.61 2.22 1.10
CA ALA A 77 8.20 2.60 1.21
C ALA A 77 7.86 3.83 0.36
N GLU A 78 8.81 4.76 0.22
CA GLU A 78 8.66 5.95 -0.62
C GLU A 78 8.40 5.56 -2.09
N GLN A 79 9.15 4.58 -2.62
CA GLN A 79 8.94 4.08 -3.98
C GLN A 79 7.55 3.44 -4.12
N ALA A 80 7.15 2.62 -3.16
CA ALA A 80 5.85 1.98 -3.16
C ALA A 80 4.69 3.00 -3.11
N LEU A 81 4.82 4.05 -2.29
CA LEU A 81 3.80 5.08 -2.17
C LEU A 81 3.70 5.95 -3.42
N LYS A 82 4.84 6.29 -4.05
CA LYS A 82 4.84 6.99 -5.35
C LYS A 82 4.12 6.18 -6.42
N GLU A 83 4.35 4.86 -6.44
CA GLU A 83 3.64 3.99 -7.36
C GLU A 83 2.13 3.99 -7.07
N ALA A 84 1.72 3.87 -5.82
CA ALA A 84 0.29 3.90 -5.46
C ALA A 84 -0.38 5.17 -6.01
N ILE A 85 0.24 6.34 -5.83
CA ILE A 85 -0.26 7.63 -6.32
C ILE A 85 -0.29 7.71 -7.84
N SER A 86 0.73 7.16 -8.53
CA SER A 86 0.80 7.12 -9.99
C SER A 86 -0.32 6.25 -10.58
N LEU A 87 -0.67 5.16 -9.88
CA LEU A 87 -1.78 4.26 -10.20
C LEU A 87 -3.15 4.80 -9.75
N GLY A 88 -3.20 5.99 -9.13
CA GLY A 88 -4.44 6.67 -8.75
C GLY A 88 -4.98 6.35 -7.35
N TYR A 89 -4.23 5.64 -6.51
CA TYR A 89 -4.53 5.43 -5.10
C TYR A 89 -4.04 6.64 -4.29
N ARG A 90 -4.97 7.53 -3.97
CA ARG A 90 -4.66 8.89 -3.49
C ARG A 90 -5.45 9.28 -2.24
N GLU A 91 -6.36 8.44 -1.79
CA GLU A 91 -7.21 8.71 -0.64
C GLU A 91 -6.77 7.85 0.55
N HIS A 92 -6.33 8.48 1.63
CA HIS A 92 -6.01 7.75 2.86
C HIS A 92 -7.27 7.15 3.47
N THR A 93 -7.33 5.83 3.60
CA THR A 93 -8.54 5.10 4.03
C THR A 93 -8.21 4.08 5.14
N PRO A 94 -7.81 4.53 6.35
CA PRO A 94 -7.48 3.62 7.44
C PRO A 94 -8.68 2.74 7.85
N GLY A 95 -8.39 1.49 8.22
CA GLY A 95 -9.39 0.49 8.64
C GLY A 95 -10.31 0.00 7.52
N GLN A 96 -10.05 0.34 6.26
CA GLN A 96 -10.80 -0.18 5.12
C GLN A 96 -10.52 -1.67 4.90
N LEU A 97 -9.28 -2.11 5.11
CA LEU A 97 -8.90 -3.51 5.00
C LEU A 97 -9.64 -4.36 6.03
N ASP A 98 -9.76 -3.87 7.27
CA ASP A 98 -10.47 -4.56 8.34
C ASP A 98 -11.96 -4.71 7.97
N ARG A 99 -12.58 -3.63 7.49
CA ARG A 99 -13.97 -3.65 6.98
C ARG A 99 -14.16 -4.61 5.81
N LEU A 100 -13.23 -4.66 4.86
CA LEU A 100 -13.28 -5.62 3.75
C LEU A 100 -13.12 -7.05 4.24
N SER A 101 -12.27 -7.29 5.25
CA SER A 101 -12.02 -8.63 5.78
C SER A 101 -13.23 -9.27 6.46
N GLU A 102 -14.20 -8.45 6.90
CA GLU A 102 -15.47 -8.88 7.46
C GLU A 102 -16.54 -9.16 6.39
N ASP A 103 -16.33 -8.76 5.13
CA ASP A 103 -17.29 -8.99 4.05
C ASP A 103 -17.25 -10.46 3.57
N PRO A 104 -18.40 -11.17 3.54
CA PRO A 104 -18.46 -12.58 3.12
C PRO A 104 -17.96 -12.84 1.68
N HIS A 105 -18.20 -11.91 0.75
CA HIS A 105 -17.72 -12.05 -0.63
C HIS A 105 -16.20 -11.92 -0.69
N TRP A 106 -15.65 -11.02 0.12
CA TRP A 106 -14.21 -10.83 0.20
C TRP A 106 -13.50 -12.02 0.86
N GLN A 107 -14.11 -12.59 1.91
CA GLN A 107 -13.64 -13.83 2.54
C GLN A 107 -13.65 -15.01 1.55
N PHE A 108 -14.68 -15.12 0.72
CA PHE A 108 -14.75 -16.12 -0.33
C PHE A 108 -13.63 -15.95 -1.37
N GLY A 109 -13.38 -14.72 -1.80
CA GLY A 109 -12.26 -14.38 -2.69
C GLY A 109 -10.90 -14.75 -2.11
N LEU A 110 -10.67 -14.43 -0.83
CA LEU A 110 -9.45 -14.77 -0.13
C LEU A 110 -9.21 -16.29 -0.07
N ALA A 111 -10.27 -17.07 0.19
CA ALA A 111 -10.20 -18.53 0.21
C ALA A 111 -9.73 -19.10 -1.15
N ARG A 112 -10.27 -18.58 -2.27
CA ARG A 112 -9.87 -19.02 -3.62
C ARG A 112 -8.42 -18.75 -3.95
N VAL A 113 -7.90 -17.59 -3.51
CA VAL A 113 -6.49 -17.26 -3.68
C VAL A 113 -5.63 -18.24 -2.89
N SER A 114 -6.00 -18.53 -1.64
CA SER A 114 -5.29 -19.46 -0.76
C SER A 114 -5.26 -20.91 -1.29
N GLU A 115 -6.38 -21.38 -1.85
CA GLU A 115 -6.47 -22.69 -2.53
C GLU A 115 -5.53 -22.77 -3.74
N THR A 116 -5.48 -21.70 -4.55
CA THR A 116 -4.60 -21.62 -5.73
C THR A 116 -3.13 -21.70 -5.32
N TYR A 117 -2.73 -20.96 -4.28
CA TYR A 117 -1.36 -21.01 -3.76
C TYR A 117 -1.01 -22.38 -3.15
N SER A 118 -1.96 -23.05 -2.51
CA SER A 118 -1.76 -24.38 -1.93
C SER A 118 -1.62 -25.45 -3.01
N ALA A 119 -2.36 -25.32 -4.12
CA ALA A 119 -2.26 -26.23 -5.26
C ALA A 119 -0.93 -26.09 -6.02
N LEU A 120 -0.37 -24.88 -6.09
CA LEU A 120 0.93 -24.60 -6.74
C LEU A 120 2.16 -25.06 -5.93
N ARG A 121 1.98 -25.43 -4.65
CA ARG A 121 3.04 -25.93 -3.76
C ARG A 121 3.08 -27.45 -3.63
N ARG A 122 2.23 -28.18 -4.36
CA ARG A 122 2.27 -29.65 -4.48
C ARG A 122 3.00 -30.06 -5.73
#